data_AF-A0A504JG24-F1
#
_entry.id   AF-A0A504JG24-F1
#
_cell.length_a   1.000
_cell.length_b   1.000
_cell.length_c   1.000
_cell.angle_alpha   90.00
_cell.angle_beta   90.00
_cell.angle_gamma   90.00
#
_symmetry.space_group_name_H-M   'P 1'
#
loop_
_entity.id
_entity.type
_entity.pdbx_description
1 polymer ?
#
loop_
_entity_poly.entity_id
_entity_poly.type
_entity_poly.pdbx_seq_one_letter_code
_entity_poly.pdbx_strand_id
1 'polypeptide(L)'
;MQKEDTKRKREMYTILRNWKKSSLSLKNFGEAQGITYGVMKYWHRKFRAEFPDLKQKGTKSDSSFIPVEVSKPISISKTVFLEIHYPNGVLLKCPSDISNKELKNLITLF
;
A
#
# COMPACT_ATOMS: atom_id res chain seq x y z
N MET A 1 -39.00 -25.71 -9.89
CA MET A 1 -37.92 -26.03 -8.95
C MET A 1 -36.80 -24.98 -9.00
N GLN A 2 -37.11 -23.69 -8.75
CA GLN A 2 -36.14 -22.57 -8.83
C GLN A 2 -36.21 -21.63 -7.60
N LYS A 3 -37.23 -21.79 -6.73
CA LYS A 3 -37.48 -20.91 -5.58
C LYS A 3 -36.67 -21.31 -4.33
N GLU A 4 -36.23 -22.56 -4.24
CA GLU A 4 -35.59 -23.10 -3.03
C GLU A 4 -34.13 -22.64 -2.89
N ASP A 5 -33.41 -22.55 -4.01
CA ASP A 5 -32.02 -22.08 -4.04
C ASP A 5 -31.89 -20.61 -3.64
N THR A 6 -32.89 -19.78 -3.96
CA THR A 6 -32.89 -18.36 -3.58
C THR A 6 -33.20 -18.16 -2.10
N LYS A 7 -34.07 -18.98 -1.50
CA LYS A 7 -34.37 -18.95 -0.06
C LYS A 7 -33.13 -19.35 0.75
N ARG A 8 -32.51 -20.50 0.41
CA ARG A 8 -31.30 -21.00 1.08
C ARG A 8 -30.14 -20.02 0.97
N LYS A 9 -29.97 -19.36 -0.18
CA LYS A 9 -28.97 -18.30 -0.38
C LYS A 9 -29.20 -17.12 0.58
N ARG A 10 -30.44 -16.63 0.71
CA ARG A 10 -30.77 -15.53 1.62
C ARG A 10 -30.47 -15.89 3.08
N GLU A 11 -30.87 -17.08 3.51
CA GLU A 11 -30.60 -17.59 4.86
C GLU A 11 -29.09 -17.62 5.15
N MET A 12 -28.29 -18.19 4.26
CA MET A 12 -26.83 -18.24 4.44
C MET A 12 -26.18 -16.86 4.48
N TYR A 13 -26.69 -15.91 3.69
CA TYR A 13 -26.17 -14.53 3.72
C TYR A 13 -26.54 -13.81 5.01
N THR A 14 -27.72 -14.06 5.59
CA THR A 14 -28.08 -13.55 6.92
C THR A 14 -27.15 -14.12 7.98
N ILE A 15 -26.87 -15.42 7.95
CA ILE A 15 -25.95 -16.09 8.87
C ILE A 15 -24.53 -15.50 8.75
N LEU A 16 -24.03 -15.25 7.53
CA LEU A 16 -22.72 -14.61 7.31
C LEU A 16 -22.66 -13.16 7.78
N ARG A 17 -23.76 -12.40 7.68
CA ARG A 17 -23.85 -11.04 8.25
C ARG A 17 -23.79 -11.08 9.77
N ASN A 18 -24.45 -12.04 10.39
CA ASN A 18 -24.40 -12.25 11.84
C ASN A 18 -23.00 -12.72 12.28
N TRP A 19 -22.35 -13.59 11.50
CA TRP A 19 -20.95 -13.96 11.70
C TRP A 19 -20.03 -12.73 11.67
N LYS A 20 -20.21 -11.79 10.74
CA LYS A 20 -19.38 -10.58 10.68
C LYS A 20 -19.51 -9.70 11.94
N LYS A 21 -20.64 -9.78 12.65
CA LYS A 21 -20.86 -9.11 13.93
C LYS A 21 -20.32 -9.90 15.12
N SER A 22 -20.10 -11.21 14.96
CA SER A 22 -19.48 -12.04 15.99
C SER A 22 -17.96 -11.97 15.85
N SER A 23 -17.27 -11.86 16.98
CA SER A 23 -15.80 -11.93 17.03
C SER A 23 -15.27 -13.37 16.90
N LEU A 24 -16.11 -14.31 16.46
CA LEU A 24 -15.81 -15.73 16.39
C LEU A 24 -15.21 -16.11 15.04
N SER A 25 -14.36 -17.14 15.03
CA SER A 25 -13.85 -17.70 13.79
C SER A 25 -14.99 -18.31 12.95
N LEU A 26 -14.82 -18.33 11.63
CA LEU A 26 -15.83 -18.90 10.71
C LEU A 26 -16.14 -20.37 11.02
N LYS A 27 -15.14 -21.11 11.51
CA LYS A 27 -15.29 -22.50 11.96
C LYS A 27 -16.17 -22.59 13.20
N ASN A 28 -15.81 -21.88 14.27
CA ASN A 28 -16.52 -21.94 15.54
C ASN A 28 -17.96 -21.41 15.41
N PHE A 29 -18.17 -20.37 14.61
CA PHE A 29 -19.50 -19.84 14.36
C PHE A 29 -20.36 -20.79 13.52
N GLY A 30 -19.78 -21.43 12.51
CA GLY A 30 -20.47 -22.46 11.74
C GLY A 30 -20.89 -23.63 12.63
N GLU A 31 -19.96 -24.15 13.45
CA GLU A 31 -20.23 -25.25 14.38
C GLU A 31 -21.34 -24.90 15.39
N ALA A 32 -21.33 -23.68 15.94
CA ALA A 32 -22.37 -23.20 16.84
C ALA A 32 -23.77 -23.09 16.19
N GLN A 33 -23.83 -22.98 14.86
CA GLN A 33 -25.08 -22.93 14.08
C GLN A 33 -25.41 -24.28 13.43
N GLY A 34 -24.66 -25.35 13.72
CA GLY A 34 -24.85 -26.68 13.11
C GLY A 34 -24.41 -26.76 11.64
N ILE A 35 -23.61 -25.81 11.16
CA ILE A 35 -23.14 -25.73 9.78
C ILE A 35 -21.67 -26.15 9.72
N THR A 36 -21.38 -27.15 8.89
CA THR A 36 -20.00 -27.60 8.67
C THR A 36 -19.13 -26.48 8.09
N TYR A 37 -17.88 -26.42 8.52
CA TYR A 37 -16.90 -25.44 8.04
C TYR A 37 -16.79 -25.38 6.51
N GLY A 38 -16.87 -26.52 5.82
CA GLY A 38 -16.81 -26.56 4.34
C GLY A 38 -17.97 -25.80 3.68
N VAL A 39 -19.19 -25.97 4.18
CA VAL A 39 -20.39 -25.26 3.70
C VAL A 39 -20.26 -23.77 4.00
N MET A 40 -19.83 -23.43 5.22
CA MET A 40 -19.64 -22.03 5.62
C MET A 40 -18.56 -21.34 4.79
N LYS A 41 -17.45 -22.04 4.49
CA LYS A 41 -16.37 -21.57 3.62
C LYS A 41 -16.84 -21.34 2.19
N TYR A 42 -17.64 -22.26 1.63
CA TYR A 42 -18.22 -22.12 0.30
C TYR A 42 -19.09 -20.86 0.21
N TRP A 43 -20.03 -20.70 1.14
CA TRP A 43 -20.94 -19.53 1.14
C TRP A 43 -20.22 -18.23 1.44
N HIS A 44 -19.22 -18.24 2.33
CA HIS A 44 -18.38 -17.06 2.59
C HIS A 44 -17.61 -16.62 1.33
N ARG A 45 -17.04 -17.57 0.57
CA ARG A 45 -16.39 -17.26 -0.72
C ARG A 45 -17.35 -16.64 -1.71
N LYS A 46 -18.57 -17.20 -1.84
CA LYS A 46 -19.62 -16.71 -2.73
C LYS A 46 -20.10 -15.30 -2.31
N PHE A 47 -20.33 -15.10 -1.02
CA PHE A 47 -20.70 -13.81 -0.44
C PHE A 47 -19.63 -12.73 -0.68
N ARG A 48 -18.34 -13.07 -0.54
CA ARG A 48 -17.24 -12.13 -0.82
C ARG A 48 -17.13 -11.74 -2.31
N ALA A 49 -17.49 -12.66 -3.22
CA ALA A 49 -17.47 -12.39 -4.65
C ALA A 49 -18.61 -11.45 -5.06
N GLU A 50 -19.81 -11.62 -4.48
CA GLU A 50 -20.98 -10.81 -4.79
C GLU A 50 -21.00 -9.45 -4.07
N PHE A 51 -20.34 -9.33 -2.91
CA PHE A 51 -20.24 -8.08 -2.14
C PHE A 51 -18.78 -7.63 -1.94
N PRO A 52 -18.10 -7.15 -3.01
CA PRO A 52 -16.71 -6.73 -2.94
C PRO A 52 -16.49 -5.50 -2.06
N ASP A 53 -17.52 -4.67 -1.84
CA ASP A 53 -17.47 -3.43 -1.06
C ASP A 53 -17.43 -3.69 0.45
N LEU A 54 -17.83 -4.88 0.90
CA LEU A 54 -17.77 -5.30 2.29
C LEU A 54 -16.40 -5.84 2.72
N LYS A 55 -15.41 -5.83 1.82
CA LYS A 55 -14.01 -5.98 2.23
C LYS A 55 -13.75 -4.92 3.28
N GLN A 56 -13.50 -5.36 4.52
CA GLN A 56 -12.66 -4.57 5.39
C GLN A 56 -11.47 -4.11 4.53
N LYS A 57 -11.07 -2.85 4.66
CA LYS A 57 -9.86 -2.26 4.05
C LYS A 57 -8.56 -3.01 4.43
N GLY A 58 -8.59 -4.30 4.72
CA GLY A 58 -7.45 -5.19 4.61
C GLY A 58 -7.17 -5.42 3.13
N THR A 59 -6.31 -4.55 2.61
CA THR A 59 -5.43 -4.76 1.46
C THR A 59 -5.54 -6.17 0.86
N LYS A 60 -6.20 -6.27 -0.31
CA LYS A 60 -5.85 -7.34 -1.25
C LYS A 60 -4.47 -6.99 -1.81
N SER A 61 -3.43 -7.21 -1.01
CA SER A 61 -2.07 -7.33 -1.51
C SER A 61 -1.76 -8.82 -1.45
N ASP A 62 -1.68 -9.47 -2.62
CA ASP A 62 -1.15 -10.82 -2.79
C ASP A 62 0.37 -10.87 -2.50
N SER A 63 0.79 -10.27 -1.40
CA SER A 63 2.18 -10.20 -0.97
C SER A 63 2.22 -10.55 0.50
N SER A 64 2.81 -11.69 0.82
CA SER A 64 3.18 -12.16 2.15
C SER A 64 4.18 -11.24 2.89
N PHE A 65 4.35 -10.02 2.39
CA PHE A 65 5.33 -9.05 2.85
C PHE A 65 4.61 -7.92 3.56
N ILE A 66 5.07 -7.63 4.77
CA ILE A 66 4.68 -6.44 5.51
C ILE A 66 5.39 -5.26 4.82
N PRO A 67 4.67 -4.25 4.32
CA PRO A 67 5.30 -3.06 3.76
C PRO A 67 6.01 -2.32 4.89
N VAL A 68 7.34 -2.26 4.81
CA VAL A 68 8.16 -1.44 5.70
C VAL A 68 8.22 -0.04 5.10
N GLU A 69 7.64 0.94 5.80
CA GLU A 69 7.84 2.35 5.48
C GLU A 69 9.28 2.73 5.79
N VAL A 70 10.14 2.65 4.78
CA VAL A 70 11.46 3.29 4.85
C VAL A 70 11.26 4.79 4.71
N SER A 71 11.89 5.56 5.60
CA SER A 71 12.01 7.00 5.43
C SER A 71 12.48 7.28 4.01
N LYS A 72 11.83 8.24 3.31
CA LYS A 72 12.30 8.67 1.99
C LYS A 72 13.81 8.83 2.09
N PRO A 73 14.61 8.24 1.18
CA PRO A 73 16.04 8.49 1.19
C PRO A 73 16.16 10.01 1.23
N ILE A 74 16.85 10.52 2.26
CA ILE A 74 17.29 11.89 2.23
C ILE A 74 18.08 11.91 0.94
N SER A 75 17.48 12.47 -0.11
CA SER A 75 18.21 12.83 -1.30
C SER A 75 19.07 13.96 -0.79
N ILE A 76 20.19 13.59 -0.16
CA ILE A 76 21.37 14.40 -0.12
C ILE A 76 21.71 14.44 -1.60
N SER A 77 21.01 15.29 -2.35
CA SER A 77 21.55 15.86 -3.56
C SER A 77 22.92 16.30 -3.09
N LYS A 78 23.95 15.50 -3.38
CA LYS A 78 25.32 15.87 -3.11
C LYS A 78 25.42 17.19 -3.83
N THR A 79 25.33 18.29 -3.08
CA THR A 79 25.66 19.60 -3.61
C THR A 79 27.15 19.48 -3.82
N VAL A 80 27.50 18.99 -5.02
CA VAL A 80 28.88 18.96 -5.47
C VAL A 80 29.23 20.43 -5.59
N PHE A 81 30.30 20.83 -4.92
CA PHE A 81 30.83 22.17 -5.03
C PHE A 81 32.02 22.12 -5.96
N LEU A 82 32.10 23.10 -6.86
CA LEU A 82 33.26 23.40 -7.67
C LEU A 82 34.14 24.37 -6.91
N GLU A 83 35.45 24.13 -6.90
CA GLU A 83 36.43 25.05 -6.31
C GLU A 83 37.22 25.74 -7.43
N ILE A 84 37.22 27.07 -7.44
CA ILE A 84 37.96 27.90 -8.41
C ILE A 84 39.10 28.59 -7.65
N HIS A 85 40.34 28.32 -8.08
CA HIS A 85 41.55 28.89 -7.50
C HIS A 85 42.10 29.97 -8.44
N TYR A 86 42.20 31.21 -7.98
CA TYR A 86 42.79 32.31 -8.73
C TYR A 86 44.28 32.50 -8.43
N PRO A 87 45.08 33.03 -9.38
CA PRO A 87 46.52 33.27 -9.18
C PRO A 87 46.86 34.21 -8.02
N ASN A 88 45.95 35.11 -7.65
CA ASN A 88 46.10 36.02 -6.52
C ASN A 88 45.79 35.37 -5.16
N GLY A 89 45.52 34.07 -5.11
CA GLY A 89 45.21 33.32 -3.88
C GLY A 89 43.74 33.36 -3.47
N VAL A 90 42.85 33.97 -4.27
CA VAL A 90 41.40 33.92 -4.02
C VAL A 90 40.87 32.53 -4.35
N LEU A 91 40.03 31.98 -3.47
CA LEU A 91 39.35 30.70 -3.66
C LEU A 91 37.84 30.91 -3.61
N LEU A 92 37.14 30.46 -4.65
CA LEU A 92 35.68 30.49 -4.70
C LEU A 92 35.11 29.07 -4.66
N LYS A 93 34.07 28.88 -3.85
CA LYS A 93 33.28 27.65 -3.80
C LYS A 93 31.92 27.92 -4.42
N CYS A 94 31.63 27.27 -5.53
CA CYS A 94 30.39 27.46 -6.29
C CYS A 94 29.62 26.14 -6.32
N PRO A 95 28.28 26.16 -6.27
CA PRO A 95 27.51 24.94 -6.46
C PRO A 95 27.64 24.44 -7.91
N SER A 96 27.61 23.12 -8.12
CA SER A 96 27.80 22.51 -9.45
C SER A 96 26.67 22.79 -10.45
N ASP A 97 25.57 23.39 -10.03
CA ASP A 97 24.46 23.83 -10.88
C ASP A 97 24.65 25.24 -11.47
N ILE A 98 25.81 25.87 -11.25
CA ILE A 98 26.15 27.18 -11.81
C ILE A 98 26.07 27.17 -13.35
N SER A 99 25.50 28.22 -13.92
CA SER A 99 25.36 28.33 -15.37
C SER A 99 26.72 28.57 -16.05
N ASN A 100 26.90 28.06 -17.27
CA ASN A 100 28.11 28.29 -18.06
C ASN A 100 28.42 29.79 -18.28
N LYS A 101 27.39 30.65 -18.30
CA LYS A 101 27.55 32.10 -18.46
C LYS A 101 28.17 32.74 -17.21
N GLU A 102 27.69 32.38 -16.03
CA GLU A 102 28.21 32.86 -14.76
C GLU A 102 29.62 32.32 -14.49
N LEU A 103 29.85 31.03 -14.79
CA LEU A 103 31.18 30.44 -14.67
C LEU A 103 32.21 31.14 -15.57
N LYS A 104 31.83 31.50 -16.80
CA LYS A 104 32.70 32.30 -17.69
C LYS A 104 33.04 33.66 -17.09
N ASN A 105 32.04 34.37 -16.54
CA ASN A 105 32.28 35.65 -15.87
C ASN A 105 33.29 35.51 -14.73
N LEU A 106 33.16 34.44 -13.93
CA LEU A 106 34.09 34.16 -12.83
C LEU A 106 35.52 33.94 -13.34
N ILE A 107 35.70 33.18 -14.41
CA ILE A 107 37.02 32.92 -14.99
C ILE A 107 37.62 34.20 -15.60
N THR A 108 36.80 35.06 -16.23
CA THR A 108 37.25 36.31 -16.86
C THR A 108 37.48 37.49 -15.91
N LEU A 109 37.25 37.31 -14.60
CA LEU A 109 37.61 38.32 -13.59
C LEU A 109 39.13 38.45 -13.39
N PHE A 110 39.92 37.61 -14.09
CA PHE A 110 41.37 37.71 -14.24
C PHE A 110 41.79 37.69 -15.71
#